data_AF-A0A0M0X2T3-F1
#
_entry.id   AF-A0A0M0X2T3-F1
#
_cell.length_a   1.000
_cell.length_b   1.000
_cell.length_c   1.000
_cell.angle_alpha   90.00
_cell.angle_beta   90.00
_cell.angle_gamma   90.00
#
_symmetry.space_group_name_H-M   'P 1'
#
loop_
_entity.id
_entity.type
_entity.pdbx_description
1 polymer ?
#
loop_
_entity_poly.entity_id
_entity_poly.type
_entity_poly.pdbx_seq_one_letter_code
_entity_poly.pdbx_strand_id
1 'polypeptide(L)'
;MENNKKIIVINSLLVGSIFLNLFIFTSRMSFFPWFIEDAIGYLGVFLTAPMLIGIYFILRHYHKLQLITNINMVIPLFVAVTSLIIVFMPTIDLLNIVALVINVAMVCLTAIFLFNQKEKAL
;
A
#
# COMPACT_ATOMS: atom_id res chain seq x y z
N MET A 1 6.33 -8.85 23.86
CA MET A 1 7.03 -9.57 22.78
C MET A 1 6.06 -10.08 21.70
N GLU A 2 4.90 -10.65 22.05
CA GLU A 2 3.89 -11.14 21.07
C GLU A 2 3.31 -10.04 20.17
N ASN A 3 2.97 -8.88 20.74
CA ASN A 3 2.43 -7.74 19.98
C ASN A 3 3.43 -7.19 18.95
N ASN A 4 4.73 -7.14 19.27
CA ASN A 4 5.76 -6.69 18.32
C ASN A 4 5.86 -7.62 17.11
N LYS A 5 5.79 -8.95 17.32
CA LYS A 5 5.74 -9.92 16.22
C LYS A 5 4.50 -9.71 15.34
N LYS A 6 3.32 -9.50 15.94
CA LYS A 6 2.08 -9.19 15.20
C LYS A 6 2.22 -7.93 14.36
N ILE A 7 2.77 -6.84 14.92
CA ILE A 7 2.96 -5.58 14.19
C ILE A 7 3.95 -5.75 13.04
N ILE A 8 5.04 -6.51 13.21
CA ILE A 8 5.99 -6.81 12.13
C ILE A 8 5.30 -7.57 10.99
N VAL A 9 4.44 -8.55 11.30
CA VAL A 9 3.66 -9.29 10.28
C VAL A 9 2.70 -8.35 9.55
N ILE A 10 1.98 -7.49 10.27
CA ILE A 10 1.06 -6.52 9.67
C ILE A 10 1.79 -5.52 8.77
N ASN A 11 2.93 -4.99 9.21
CA ASN A 11 3.76 -4.09 8.40
C ASN A 11 4.35 -4.81 7.18
N SER A 12 4.68 -6.10 7.29
CA SER A 12 5.12 -6.91 6.14
C SER A 12 3.97 -7.11 5.14
N LEU A 13 2.75 -7.39 5.64
CA LEU A 13 1.55 -7.46 4.81
C LEU A 13 1.27 -6.12 4.12
N LEU A 14 1.44 -5.00 4.83
CA LEU A 14 1.30 -3.66 4.26
C LEU A 14 2.27 -3.43 3.10
N VAL A 15 3.56 -3.74 3.27
CA VAL A 15 4.55 -3.65 2.19
C VAL A 15 4.13 -4.50 1.00
N GLY A 16 3.70 -5.75 1.24
CA GLY A 16 3.21 -6.65 0.20
C GLY A 16 1.98 -6.11 -0.53
N SER A 17 1.01 -5.55 0.19
CA SER A 17 -0.20 -4.95 -0.39
C SER A 17 0.11 -3.73 -1.25
N ILE A 18 1.00 -2.84 -0.80
CA ILE A 18 1.37 -1.66 -1.60
C ILE A 18 2.19 -2.11 -2.82
N PHE A 19 3.07 -3.11 -2.69
CA PHE A 19 3.81 -3.67 -3.82
C PHE A 19 2.87 -4.30 -4.87
N LEU A 20 1.86 -5.04 -4.42
CA LEU A 20 0.84 -5.63 -5.30
C LEU A 20 0.00 -4.54 -5.99
N ASN A 21 -0.35 -3.48 -5.25
CA ASN A 21 -1.01 -2.30 -5.82
C ASN A 21 -0.16 -1.63 -6.91
N LEU A 22 1.15 -1.51 -6.67
CA LEU A 22 2.13 -0.98 -7.61
C LEU A 22 2.21 -1.83 -8.88
N PHE A 23 2.24 -3.16 -8.72
CA PHE A 23 2.23 -4.11 -9.83
C PHE A 23 0.97 -3.93 -10.70
N ILE A 24 -0.20 -3.79 -10.08
CA ILE A 24 -1.46 -3.53 -10.80
C ILE A 24 -1.41 -2.20 -11.57
N PHE A 25 -0.86 -1.13 -10.98
CA PHE A 25 -0.71 0.13 -11.72
C PHE A 25 0.26 0.01 -12.89
N THR A 26 1.35 -0.75 -12.75
CA THR A 26 2.29 -0.98 -13.87
C THR A 26 1.69 -1.86 -14.97
N SER A 27 0.84 -2.84 -14.62
CA SER A 27 0.18 -3.70 -15.62
C SER A 27 -0.83 -2.95 -16.48
N ARG A 28 -1.21 -1.72 -16.12
CA ARG A 28 -2.11 -0.87 -16.91
C ARG A 28 -1.37 -0.02 -17.95
N MET A 29 -0.05 0.00 -17.92
CA MET A 29 0.74 0.72 -18.92
C MET A 29 1.19 -0.24 -20.02
N SER A 30 0.89 0.10 -21.27
CA SER A 30 1.25 -0.68 -22.47
C SER A 30 2.75 -0.84 -22.68
N PHE A 31 3.57 -0.07 -21.95
CA PHE A 31 5.03 -0.16 -21.98
C PHE A 31 5.59 -1.43 -21.33
N PHE A 32 4.90 -2.01 -20.35
CA PHE A 32 5.43 -3.15 -19.60
C PHE A 32 5.02 -4.49 -20.21
N PRO A 33 5.89 -5.52 -20.16
CA PRO A 33 5.61 -6.82 -20.77
C PRO A 33 4.50 -7.61 -20.05
N TRP A 34 4.09 -7.16 -18.86
CA TRP A 34 2.95 -7.68 -18.09
C TRP A 34 1.70 -6.80 -18.24
N PHE A 35 1.55 -6.11 -19.38
CA PHE A 35 0.35 -5.33 -19.68
C PHE A 35 -0.89 -6.24 -19.71
N ILE A 36 -1.91 -5.84 -18.98
CA ILE A 36 -3.22 -6.48 -18.96
C ILE A 36 -4.25 -5.41 -19.29
N GLU A 37 -5.18 -5.73 -20.17
CA GLU A 37 -6.26 -4.82 -20.59
C GLU A 37 -7.01 -4.24 -19.38
N ASP A 38 -7.36 -2.95 -19.50
CA ASP A 38 -7.75 -2.07 -18.40
C ASP A 38 -8.77 -2.67 -17.42
N ALA A 39 -9.73 -3.47 -17.90
CA ALA A 39 -10.77 -4.08 -17.09
C ALA A 39 -10.24 -4.97 -15.94
N ILE A 40 -9.17 -5.74 -16.18
CA ILE A 40 -8.57 -6.61 -15.14
C ILE A 40 -7.70 -5.77 -14.19
N GLY A 41 -7.04 -4.72 -14.71
CA GLY A 41 -6.29 -3.77 -13.90
C GLY A 41 -7.18 -3.05 -12.88
N TYR A 42 -8.39 -2.64 -13.28
CA TYR A 42 -9.37 -2.03 -12.38
C TYR A 42 -9.85 -2.99 -11.29
N LEU A 43 -10.13 -4.25 -11.63
CA LEU A 43 -10.49 -5.28 -10.65
C LEU A 43 -9.40 -5.49 -9.61
N GLY A 44 -8.13 -5.43 -10.03
CA GLY A 44 -6.98 -5.47 -9.12
C GLY A 44 -7.06 -4.37 -8.05
N VAL A 45 -7.31 -3.12 -8.44
CA VAL A 45 -7.40 -2.00 -7.48
C VAL A 45 -8.62 -2.15 -6.56
N PHE A 46 -9.74 -2.65 -7.09
CA PHE A 46 -10.92 -2.97 -6.28
C PHE A 46 -10.67 -4.05 -5.23
N LEU A 47 -9.69 -4.93 -5.43
CA LEU A 47 -9.27 -5.93 -4.45
C LEU A 47 -8.22 -5.38 -3.46
N THR A 48 -7.27 -4.56 -3.91
CA THR A 48 -6.23 -4.00 -3.04
C THR A 48 -6.74 -2.92 -2.10
N ALA A 49 -7.68 -2.08 -2.55
CA ALA A 49 -8.26 -1.01 -1.74
C ALA A 49 -8.91 -1.49 -0.44
N PRO A 50 -9.84 -2.48 -0.43
CA PRO A 50 -10.43 -2.99 0.81
C PRO A 50 -9.39 -3.69 1.69
N MET A 51 -8.38 -4.35 1.11
CA MET A 51 -7.28 -4.96 1.86
C MET A 51 -6.48 -3.89 2.63
N LEU A 52 -6.10 -2.80 1.96
CA LEU A 52 -5.40 -1.67 2.58
C LEU A 52 -6.25 -0.98 3.66
N ILE A 53 -7.56 -0.81 3.42
CA ILE A 53 -8.49 -0.27 4.42
C ILE A 53 -8.58 -1.21 5.64
N GLY A 54 -8.61 -2.53 5.44
CA GLY A 54 -8.55 -3.50 6.52
C GLY A 54 -7.28 -3.37 7.36
N ILE A 55 -6.12 -3.24 6.70
CA ILE A 55 -4.83 -3.00 7.38
C ILE A 55 -4.86 -1.69 8.17
N TYR A 56 -5.48 -0.63 7.63
CA TYR A 56 -5.66 0.63 8.36
C TYR A 56 -6.44 0.44 9.66
N PHE A 57 -7.54 -0.31 9.67
CA PHE A 57 -8.30 -0.55 10.90
C PHE A 57 -7.49 -1.31 11.95
N ILE A 58 -6.70 -2.29 11.51
CA ILE A 58 -5.81 -3.05 12.39
C ILE A 58 -4.73 -2.14 12.96
N LEU A 59 -4.04 -1.36 12.12
CA LEU A 59 -3.02 -0.41 12.58
C LEU A 59 -3.62 0.66 13.51
N ARG A 60 -4.83 1.15 13.23
CA ARG A 60 -5.54 2.08 14.12
C ARG A 60 -5.74 1.51 15.52
N HIS A 61 -5.99 0.20 15.65
CA HIS A 61 -6.05 -0.45 16.95
C HIS A 61 -4.68 -0.41 17.66
N TYR A 62 -3.58 -0.73 16.97
CA TYR A 62 -2.23 -0.66 17.55
C TYR A 62 -1.75 0.77 17.82
N HIS A 63 -2.25 1.76 17.08
CA HIS A 63 -1.97 3.18 17.33
C HIS A 63 -2.60 3.64 18.64
N LYS A 64 -3.85 3.21 18.92
CA LYS A 64 -4.49 3.49 20.23
C LYS A 64 -3.70 2.91 21.40
N LEU A 65 -2.96 1.83 21.17
CA LEU A 65 -2.06 1.21 22.16
C LEU A 65 -0.67 1.87 22.22
N GLN A 66 -0.44 2.96 21.47
CA GLN A 66 0.84 3.67 21.35
C GLN A 66 2.01 2.82 20.83
N LEU A 67 1.72 1.70 20.15
CA LEU A 67 2.73 0.77 19.65
C LEU A 67 3.22 1.11 18.23
N ILE A 68 2.52 2.01 17.53
CA ILE A 68 2.89 2.48 16.19
C ILE A 68 2.74 3.99 16.08
N THR A 69 3.46 4.60 15.14
CA THR A 69 3.37 6.03 14.85
C THR A 69 2.13 6.37 14.03
N ASN A 70 1.69 7.63 14.11
CA ASN A 70 0.57 8.13 13.32
C ASN A 70 0.83 8.00 11.81
N ILE A 71 2.09 8.18 11.39
CA ILE A 71 2.51 8.00 9.98
C ILE A 71 2.22 6.56 9.53
N ASN A 72 2.71 5.55 10.26
CA ASN A 72 2.52 4.15 9.87
C ASN A 72 1.03 3.76 9.79
N MET A 73 0.19 4.34 10.65
CA MET A 73 -1.25 4.16 10.59
C MET A 73 -1.87 4.75 9.32
N VAL A 74 -1.48 5.96 8.90
CA VAL A 74 -2.12 6.68 7.79
C VAL A 74 -1.72 6.15 6.41
N ILE A 75 -0.51 5.58 6.27
CA ILE A 75 0.01 5.05 4.99
C ILE A 75 -1.01 4.19 4.22
N PRO A 76 -1.58 3.10 4.78
CA PRO A 76 -2.52 2.25 4.04
C PRO A 76 -3.75 3.00 3.54
N LEU A 77 -4.29 3.89 4.37
CA LEU A 77 -5.48 4.67 4.01
C LEU A 77 -5.16 5.64 2.88
N PHE A 78 -4.02 6.32 2.96
CA PHE A 78 -3.57 7.24 1.93
C PHE A 78 -3.36 6.53 0.58
N VAL A 79 -2.70 5.36 0.58
CA VAL A 79 -2.51 4.56 -0.63
C VAL A 79 -3.86 4.08 -1.20
N ALA A 80 -4.78 3.62 -0.35
CA ALA A 80 -6.09 3.17 -0.80
C ALA A 80 -6.90 4.30 -1.45
N VAL A 81 -6.97 5.47 -0.81
CA VAL A 81 -7.73 6.63 -1.30
C VAL A 81 -7.16 7.15 -2.61
N THR A 82 -5.84 7.34 -2.68
CA THR A 82 -5.18 7.80 -3.92
C THR A 82 -5.39 6.81 -5.07
N SER A 83 -5.31 5.51 -4.79
CA SER A 83 -5.54 4.47 -5.81
C SER A 83 -6.98 4.46 -6.31
N LEU A 84 -7.96 4.61 -5.42
CA LEU A 84 -9.37 4.69 -5.80
C LEU A 84 -9.67 5.95 -6.64
N ILE A 85 -9.13 7.12 -6.26
CA ILE A 85 -9.32 8.36 -7.02
C ILE A 85 -8.83 8.20 -8.46
N ILE A 86 -7.68 7.56 -8.66
CA ILE A 86 -7.08 7.35 -9.98
C ILE A 86 -7.89 6.35 -10.81
N VAL A 87 -8.60 5.43 -10.18
CA VAL A 87 -9.53 4.51 -10.86
C VAL A 87 -10.83 5.21 -11.30
N PHE A 88 -11.36 6.11 -10.48
CA PHE A 88 -12.61 6.82 -10.81
C PHE A 88 -12.42 8.01 -11.75
N MET A 89 -11.21 8.56 -11.86
CA MET A 89 -10.90 9.60 -12.84
C MET A 89 -10.63 9.01 -14.23
N PRO A 90 -10.97 9.73 -15.32
CA PRO A 90 -10.55 9.33 -16.65
C PRO A 90 -9.02 9.24 -16.69
N THR A 91 -8.51 8.02 -16.92
CA THR A 91 -7.08 7.75 -16.83
C THR A 91 -6.32 8.40 -17.97
N ILE A 92 -5.61 9.46 -17.64
CA ILE A 92 -4.56 10.05 -18.46
C ILE A 92 -3.24 9.38 -18.03
N ASP A 93 -2.34 9.09 -18.97
CA ASP A 93 -1.03 8.46 -18.69
C ASP A 93 -0.27 9.16 -17.54
N LEU A 94 -0.40 10.49 -17.45
CA LEU A 94 0.18 11.30 -16.37
C LEU A 94 -0.33 10.89 -14.98
N LEU A 95 -1.63 10.63 -14.81
CA LEU A 95 -2.20 10.23 -13.51
C LEU A 95 -1.68 8.85 -13.08
N ASN A 96 -1.50 7.92 -14.03
CA ASN A 96 -0.92 6.61 -13.75
C ASN A 96 0.56 6.73 -13.35
N ILE A 97 1.34 7.62 -13.98
CA ILE A 97 2.73 7.88 -13.57
C ILE A 97 2.79 8.48 -12.16
N VAL A 98 1.93 9.45 -11.86
CA VAL A 98 1.83 10.04 -10.51
C VAL A 98 1.45 8.97 -9.48
N ALA A 99 0.50 8.08 -9.81
CA ALA A 99 0.13 6.93 -8.98
C ALA A 99 1.35 6.07 -8.64
N LEU A 100 2.16 5.76 -9.65
CA LEU A 100 3.36 4.93 -9.48
C LEU A 100 4.39 5.60 -8.57
N VAL A 101 4.68 6.88 -8.79
CA VAL A 101 5.63 7.63 -7.95
C VAL A 101 5.19 7.65 -6.49
N ILE A 102 3.90 7.91 -6.24
CA ILE A 102 3.33 7.88 -4.89
C ILE A 102 3.48 6.48 -4.30
N ASN A 103 3.03 5.43 -5.00
CA ASN A 103 3.11 4.06 -4.49
C ASN A 103 4.56 3.64 -4.19
N VAL A 104 5.53 3.96 -5.05
CA VAL A 104 6.96 3.68 -4.81
C VAL A 104 7.45 4.37 -3.54
N ALA A 105 7.17 5.67 -3.39
CA ALA A 105 7.56 6.42 -2.21
C ALA A 105 6.97 5.81 -0.92
N MET A 106 5.70 5.40 -0.98
CA MET A 106 5.02 4.76 0.16
C MET A 106 5.61 3.39 0.50
N VAL A 107 5.93 2.54 -0.49
CA VAL A 107 6.62 1.25 -0.26
C VAL A 107 7.96 1.47 0.45
N CYS A 108 8.77 2.40 -0.05
CA CYS A 108 10.07 2.71 0.54
C CYS A 108 9.94 3.16 1.99
N LEU A 109 9.01 4.07 2.28
CA LEU A 109 8.74 4.53 3.65
C LEU A 109 8.32 3.37 4.56
N THR A 110 7.35 2.54 4.15
CA THR A 110 6.91 1.40 4.95
C THR A 110 8.01 0.36 5.15
N ALA A 111 8.85 0.11 4.15
CA ALA A 111 9.99 -0.79 4.25
C ALA A 111 11.03 -0.30 5.27
N ILE A 112 11.34 1.01 5.27
CA ILE A 112 12.23 1.62 6.26
C ILE A 112 11.64 1.47 7.68
N PHE A 113 10.33 1.74 7.85
CA PHE A 113 9.67 1.54 9.14
C PHE A 113 9.73 0.08 9.61
N LEU A 114 9.50 -0.88 8.69
CA LEU A 114 9.58 -2.30 8.98
C LEU A 114 11.00 -2.71 9.39
N PHE A 115 12.03 -2.21 8.69
CA PHE A 115 13.43 -2.50 8.99
C PHE A 115 13.83 -1.98 10.38
N ASN A 116 13.53 -0.71 10.67
CA ASN A 116 13.81 -0.09 11.97
C ASN A 116 13.05 -0.80 13.12
N GLN A 117 11.89 -1.37 12.85
CA GLN A 117 11.12 -2.12 13.84
C GLN A 117 11.69 -3.52 14.09
N LYS A 118 12.24 -4.18 13.06
CA LYS A 118 12.94 -5.46 13.20
C LYS A 118 14.23 -5.31 14.01
N GLU A 119 14.98 -4.24 13.78
CA GLU A 119 16.20 -3.93 14.53
C GLU A 119 15.92 -3.74 16.03
N LYS A 120 14.86 -3.02 16.40
CA LYS A 120 14.45 -2.81 17.80
C LYS A 120 13.85 -4.04 18.48
N ALA A 121 13.55 -5.10 17.73
CA ALA A 121 12.92 -6.31 18.23
C ALA A 121 13.90 -7.48 18.43
N LEU A 122 15.16 -7.31 18.01
CA LEU A 122 16.28 -8.24 18.16
C LEU A 122 17.07 -7.90 19.42
#